data_AF-A0A4Q9LLR5-F1
#
_entry.id   AF-A0A4Q9LLR5-F1
#
_cell.length_a   1.000
_cell.length_b   1.000
_cell.length_c   1.000
_cell.angle_alpha   90.00
_cell.angle_beta   90.00
_cell.angle_gamma   90.00
#
_symmetry.space_group_name_H-M   'P 1'
#
loop_
_entity.id
_entity.type
_entity.pdbx_description
1 polymer ?
#
loop_
_entity_poly.entity_id
_entity_poly.type
_entity_poly.pdbx_seq_one_letter_code
_entity_poly.pdbx_strand_id
1 'polypeptide(L)'
;MILEIFLKLKRCYIYSNEKDEIEKFKLFLNSVNLEYKETEEKNILSLNLTKNTNNLSDKLNTETEFEINELKCKCGNNFDIKSFNRLPTEGWQEYIDMWSCHNLEFKEVAKLEMRPRKKGILYSNFYFFINKNDFPCSCFQTENKNNINVFTNTQNNVYKVFFNQISLNISDNTLIFIFFKEYFLNNNEFIFQHENINYEIKYFEDILIYEGQYIEIESLFKEEEYQNKLENVCKKAIKIGFKESDMIVTHKNLLNIFFCKYIYNICVSKSIPIKIMDYNISFITE
;
A
#
# COMPACT_ATOMS: atom_id res chain seq x y z
N MET A 1 9.41 6.41 -17.61
CA MET A 1 8.03 6.50 -18.14
C MET A 1 7.11 5.56 -17.36
N ILE A 2 5.82 5.81 -17.38
CA ILE A 2 4.81 4.97 -16.73
C ILE A 2 3.75 4.57 -17.75
N LEU A 3 3.43 3.28 -17.81
CA LEU A 3 2.31 2.71 -18.54
C LEU A 3 1.23 2.29 -17.55
N GLU A 4 0.10 2.99 -17.53
CA GLU A 4 -1.12 2.60 -16.80
C GLU A 4 -2.04 1.81 -17.73
N ILE A 5 -2.56 0.69 -17.25
CA ILE A 5 -3.57 -0.12 -17.93
C ILE A 5 -4.86 0.01 -17.12
N PHE A 6 -5.85 0.64 -17.75
CA PHE A 6 -7.17 0.84 -17.19
C PHE A 6 -8.18 -0.11 -17.84
N LEU A 7 -8.38 -1.26 -17.19
CA LEU A 7 -9.15 -2.37 -17.75
C LEU A 7 -10.65 -2.06 -17.92
N LYS A 8 -11.25 -1.28 -17.02
CA LYS A 8 -12.69 -0.90 -17.12
C LYS A 8 -13.01 -0.17 -18.42
N LEU A 9 -12.08 0.68 -18.88
CA LEU A 9 -12.22 1.41 -20.15
C LEU A 9 -11.53 0.71 -21.33
N LYS A 10 -10.85 -0.42 -21.09
CA LYS A 10 -9.97 -1.09 -22.07
C LYS A 10 -8.99 -0.10 -22.71
N ARG A 11 -8.33 0.71 -21.88
CA ARG A 11 -7.38 1.72 -22.33
C ARG A 11 -6.03 1.59 -21.63
N CYS A 12 -4.99 1.99 -22.35
CA CYS A 12 -3.68 2.25 -21.80
C CYS A 12 -3.41 3.75 -21.81
N TYR A 13 -2.71 4.22 -20.78
CA TYR A 13 -2.21 5.58 -20.68
C TYR A 13 -0.70 5.54 -20.50
N ILE A 14 0.02 6.36 -21.25
CA ILE A 14 1.46 6.46 -21.17
C ILE A 14 1.82 7.86 -20.69
N TYR A 15 2.56 7.91 -19.59
CA TYR A 15 3.00 9.12 -18.93
C TYR A 15 4.52 9.27 -19.04
N SER A 16 4.98 10.47 -19.39
CA SER A 16 6.37 10.88 -19.19
C SER A 16 6.47 12.28 -18.60
N ASN A 17 7.52 12.50 -17.81
CA ASN A 17 7.93 13.83 -17.38
C ASN A 17 8.73 14.56 -18.46
N GLU A 18 9.24 13.84 -19.46
CA GLU A 18 10.03 14.38 -20.56
C GLU A 18 9.18 14.50 -21.84
N LYS A 19 8.97 15.74 -22.30
CA LYS A 19 8.20 16.01 -23.53
C LYS A 19 8.77 15.29 -24.75
N ASP A 20 10.10 15.24 -24.85
CA ASP A 20 10.79 14.65 -25.99
C ASP A 20 10.58 13.12 -26.05
N GLU A 21 10.39 12.45 -24.91
CA GLU A 21 10.09 11.01 -24.89
C GLU A 21 8.71 10.71 -25.46
N ILE A 22 7.70 11.54 -25.15
CA ILE A 22 6.35 11.37 -25.67
C ILE A 22 6.32 11.58 -27.19
N GLU A 23 7.01 12.60 -27.70
CA GLU A 23 7.10 12.84 -29.15
C GLU A 23 7.80 11.68 -29.88
N LYS A 24 8.89 11.14 -29.32
CA LYS A 24 9.54 9.92 -29.85
C LYS A 24 8.58 8.73 -29.86
N PHE A 25 7.81 8.58 -28.78
CA PHE A 25 6.87 7.47 -28.65
C PHE A 25 5.72 7.58 -29.67
N LYS A 26 5.22 8.78 -29.96
CA LYS A 26 4.24 9.03 -31.03
C LYS A 26 4.75 8.58 -32.39
N LEU A 27 6.00 8.92 -32.73
CA LEU A 27 6.63 8.50 -33.98
C LEU A 27 6.72 6.96 -34.07
N PHE A 28 7.10 6.32 -32.96
CA PHE A 28 7.09 4.86 -32.88
C PHE A 28 5.69 4.26 -33.06
N LEU A 29 4.67 4.76 -32.35
CA LEU A 29 3.29 4.25 -32.46
C LEU A 29 2.75 4.36 -33.88
N ASN A 30 3.04 5.47 -34.58
CA ASN A 30 2.74 5.62 -36.00
C ASN A 30 3.44 4.55 -36.86
N SER A 31 4.70 4.22 -36.56
CA SER A 31 5.46 3.19 -37.30
C SER A 31 4.89 1.77 -37.14
N VAL A 32 4.22 1.48 -36.02
CA VAL A 32 3.56 0.19 -35.75
C VAL A 32 2.04 0.23 -35.98
N ASN A 33 1.53 1.31 -36.59
CA ASN A 33 0.11 1.53 -36.89
C ASN A 33 -0.83 1.38 -35.68
N LEU A 34 -0.39 1.83 -34.49
CA LEU A 34 -1.23 1.85 -33.29
C LEU A 34 -1.92 3.20 -33.14
N GLU A 35 -3.25 3.18 -33.08
CA GLU A 35 -4.05 4.38 -32.82
C GLU A 35 -3.84 4.90 -31.39
N TYR A 36 -3.61 6.20 -31.27
CA TYR A 36 -3.55 6.90 -29.99
C TYR A 36 -4.32 8.23 -30.04
N LYS A 37 -4.66 8.72 -28.86
CA LYS A 37 -5.20 10.06 -28.64
C LYS A 37 -4.28 10.84 -27.71
N GLU A 38 -3.97 12.06 -28.10
CA GLU A 38 -3.40 13.04 -27.17
C GLU A 38 -4.50 13.51 -26.23
N THR A 39 -4.18 13.58 -24.94
CA THR A 39 -5.05 14.24 -23.97
C THR A 39 -4.78 15.76 -23.99
N GLU A 40 -5.62 16.54 -23.29
CA GLU A 40 -5.37 17.98 -23.11
C GLU A 40 -3.99 18.26 -22.49
N GLU A 41 -3.48 17.31 -21.71
CA GLU A 41 -2.13 17.31 -21.17
C GLU A 41 -1.17 16.65 -22.19
N LYS A 42 -0.27 17.45 -22.77
CA LYS A 42 0.66 17.06 -23.85
C LYS A 42 1.62 15.91 -23.51
N ASN A 43 1.68 15.51 -22.25
CA ASN A 43 2.58 14.49 -21.73
C ASN A 43 1.91 13.11 -21.60
N ILE A 44 0.70 12.95 -22.16
CA ILE A 44 -0.09 11.73 -22.03
C ILE A 44 -0.57 11.26 -23.39
N LEU A 45 -0.35 9.97 -23.63
CA LEU A 45 -0.94 9.25 -24.75
C LEU A 45 -1.95 8.26 -24.23
N SER A 46 -3.13 8.22 -24.85
CA SER A 46 -4.15 7.20 -24.60
C SER A 46 -4.25 6.25 -25.78
N LEU A 47 -4.20 4.94 -25.53
CA LEU A 47 -4.32 3.89 -26.53
C LEU A 47 -5.49 2.97 -26.19
N ASN A 48 -6.18 2.46 -27.20
CA ASN A 48 -7.20 1.43 -27.00
C ASN A 48 -6.56 0.04 -26.92
N LEU A 49 -7.04 -0.79 -25.99
CA LEU A 49 -6.71 -2.21 -25.96
C LEU A 49 -7.59 -2.96 -26.96
N THR A 50 -6.99 -3.49 -28.02
CA THR A 50 -7.69 -4.06 -29.18
C THR A 50 -8.01 -5.56 -29.07
N LYS A 51 -7.41 -6.27 -28.10
CA LYS A 51 -7.52 -7.74 -27.91
C LYS A 51 -8.11 -8.14 -26.55
N ASN A 52 -8.29 -9.45 -26.36
CA ASN A 52 -8.86 -10.07 -25.16
C ASN A 52 -8.03 -9.71 -23.90
N THR A 53 -8.67 -9.04 -22.93
CA THR A 53 -8.05 -8.55 -21.69
C THR A 53 -8.34 -9.45 -20.48
N ASN A 54 -8.86 -10.66 -20.71
CA ASN A 54 -9.23 -11.59 -19.63
C ASN A 54 -8.05 -11.87 -18.70
N ASN A 55 -6.87 -12.24 -19.22
CA ASN A 55 -5.73 -12.56 -18.36
C ASN A 55 -5.27 -11.36 -17.52
N LEU A 56 -5.31 -10.15 -18.08
CA LEU A 56 -5.00 -8.93 -17.32
C LEU A 56 -6.03 -8.69 -16.20
N SER A 57 -7.30 -9.00 -16.47
CA SER A 57 -8.37 -8.91 -15.50
C SER A 57 -8.19 -9.94 -14.38
N ASP A 58 -7.86 -11.18 -14.74
CA ASP A 58 -7.55 -12.24 -13.79
C ASP A 58 -6.37 -11.83 -12.92
N LYS A 59 -5.29 -11.33 -13.53
CA LYS A 59 -4.14 -10.79 -12.80
C LYS A 59 -4.54 -9.69 -11.83
N LEU A 60 -5.34 -8.71 -12.22
CA LEU A 60 -5.78 -7.62 -11.33
C LEU A 60 -6.61 -8.17 -10.15
N ASN A 61 -7.45 -9.17 -10.42
CA ASN A 61 -8.37 -9.77 -9.46
C ASN A 61 -7.73 -10.82 -8.54
N THR A 62 -6.53 -11.35 -8.86
CA THR A 62 -5.84 -12.27 -7.95
C THR A 62 -5.62 -11.61 -6.59
N GLU A 63 -5.98 -12.32 -5.52
CA GLU A 63 -5.70 -11.85 -4.16
C GLU A 63 -4.18 -11.82 -3.93
N THR A 64 -3.73 -10.77 -3.24
CA THR A 64 -2.35 -10.68 -2.78
C THR A 64 -2.30 -11.39 -1.45
N GLU A 65 -1.71 -12.59 -1.40
CA GLU A 65 -1.62 -13.36 -0.17
C GLU A 65 -0.68 -12.67 0.82
N PHE A 66 -1.22 -12.33 2.00
CA PHE A 66 -0.42 -11.87 3.14
C PHE A 66 -0.16 -13.05 4.07
N GLU A 67 0.93 -13.78 3.80
CA GLU A 67 1.35 -14.86 4.68
C GLU A 67 2.64 -14.50 5.43
N ILE A 68 2.48 -14.21 6.73
CA ILE A 68 3.62 -14.06 7.63
C ILE A 68 4.14 -15.45 8.00
N ASN A 69 5.00 -16.00 7.13
CA ASN A 69 5.53 -17.35 7.31
C ASN A 69 6.87 -17.36 8.06
N GLU A 70 7.63 -16.26 8.02
CA GLU A 70 8.89 -16.12 8.74
C GLU A 70 9.02 -14.74 9.38
N LEU A 71 9.00 -14.69 10.72
CA LEU A 71 9.40 -13.52 11.48
C LEU A 71 10.81 -13.73 12.04
N LYS A 72 11.70 -12.78 11.78
CA LYS A 72 13.05 -12.76 12.35
C LYS A 72 13.30 -11.44 13.06
N CYS A 73 13.91 -11.50 14.23
CA CYS A 73 14.48 -10.32 14.87
C CYS A 73 15.60 -9.77 13.96
N LYS A 74 15.86 -8.45 13.97
CA LYS A 74 16.94 -7.85 13.14
C LYS A 74 18.33 -8.42 13.41
N CYS A 75 18.55 -9.06 14.57
CA CYS A 75 19.77 -9.81 14.86
C CYS A 75 19.81 -11.22 14.26
N GLY A 76 18.81 -11.62 13.46
CA GLY A 76 18.73 -12.91 12.77
C GLY A 76 18.02 -14.03 13.52
N ASN A 77 17.65 -13.82 14.80
CA ASN A 77 16.96 -14.84 15.59
C ASN A 77 15.50 -15.01 15.15
N ASN A 78 15.08 -16.25 14.89
CA ASN A 78 13.71 -16.58 14.51
C ASN A 78 12.76 -16.46 15.71
N PHE A 79 11.55 -15.99 15.46
CA PHE A 79 10.49 -16.07 16.46
C PHE A 79 9.92 -17.49 16.53
N ASP A 80 9.73 -18.02 17.73
CA ASP A 80 9.08 -19.32 17.98
C ASP A 80 7.57 -19.08 18.19
N ILE A 81 6.83 -19.09 17.07
CA ILE A 81 5.41 -18.73 17.03
C ILE A 81 4.57 -19.97 16.74
N LYS A 82 3.52 -20.16 17.53
CA LYS A 82 2.54 -21.25 17.41
C LYS A 82 1.20 -20.79 16.86
N SER A 83 0.90 -19.50 16.88
CA SER A 83 -0.36 -18.97 16.37
C SER A 83 -0.22 -17.53 15.90
N PHE A 84 -0.81 -17.25 14.75
CA PHE A 84 -0.96 -15.92 14.18
C PHE A 84 -2.46 -15.61 14.13
N ASN A 85 -2.89 -14.58 14.84
CA ASN A 85 -4.28 -14.14 14.78
C ASN A 85 -4.31 -12.69 14.33
N ARG A 86 -5.07 -12.43 13.27
CA ARG A 86 -5.27 -11.07 12.80
C ARG A 86 -6.17 -10.32 13.76
N LEU A 87 -5.82 -9.08 14.07
CA LEU A 87 -6.70 -8.16 14.77
C LEU A 87 -7.88 -7.79 13.86
N PRO A 88 -9.07 -7.55 14.42
CA PRO A 88 -10.16 -7.00 13.63
C PRO A 88 -9.75 -5.65 13.03
N THR A 89 -10.36 -5.31 11.90
CA THR A 89 -10.12 -4.04 11.19
C THR A 89 -10.31 -2.84 12.12
N GLU A 90 -9.47 -1.81 11.97
CA GLU A 90 -9.54 -0.59 12.77
C GLU A 90 -10.95 0.03 12.71
N GLY A 91 -11.45 0.51 13.85
CA GLY A 91 -12.84 0.98 14.00
C GLY A 91 -13.82 -0.08 14.51
N TRP A 92 -13.44 -1.37 14.60
CA TRP A 92 -14.30 -2.41 15.22
C TRP A 92 -14.73 -2.06 16.64
N GLN A 93 -13.88 -1.34 17.40
CA GLN A 93 -14.19 -0.86 18.73
C GLN A 93 -15.32 0.18 18.71
N GLU A 94 -15.37 1.05 17.69
CA GLU A 94 -16.44 2.04 17.56
C GLU A 94 -17.80 1.37 17.31
N TYR A 95 -17.82 0.25 16.60
CA TYR A 95 -19.04 -0.57 16.47
C TYR A 95 -19.47 -1.17 17.82
N ILE A 96 -18.54 -1.55 18.70
CA ILE A 96 -18.87 -2.01 20.06
C ILE A 96 -19.34 -0.84 20.93
N ASP A 97 -18.72 0.33 20.81
CA ASP A 97 -19.08 1.53 21.56
C ASP A 97 -20.47 2.05 21.14
N MET A 98 -20.79 2.01 19.84
CA MET A 98 -22.13 2.33 19.33
C MET A 98 -23.20 1.35 19.84
N TRP A 99 -22.87 0.07 19.99
CA TRP A 99 -23.77 -0.94 20.55
C TRP A 99 -23.93 -0.83 22.07
N SER A 100 -22.93 -0.27 22.77
CA SER A 100 -22.91 -0.15 24.23
C SER A 100 -23.37 1.22 24.78
N CYS A 101 -23.71 2.17 23.90
CA CYS A 101 -24.29 3.47 24.27
C CYS A 101 -25.63 3.33 25.04
N HIS A 102 -26.28 2.17 24.94
CA HIS A 102 -27.40 1.79 25.79
C HIS A 102 -26.99 0.62 26.70
N ASN A 103 -26.65 0.93 27.95
CA ASN A 103 -26.38 0.03 29.09
C ASN A 103 -24.92 -0.37 29.42
N LEU A 104 -24.68 -0.26 30.74
CA LEU A 104 -23.55 -0.68 31.58
C LEU A 104 -23.03 -2.11 31.38
N GLU A 105 -23.63 -2.91 30.48
CA GLU A 105 -23.37 -4.34 30.28
C GLU A 105 -21.93 -4.63 29.80
N PHE A 106 -21.30 -3.68 29.12
CA PHE A 106 -19.95 -3.83 28.56
C PHE A 106 -18.88 -3.00 29.29
N LYS A 107 -19.20 -2.41 30.44
CA LYS A 107 -18.24 -1.60 31.21
C LYS A 107 -16.99 -2.40 31.64
N GLU A 108 -17.15 -3.70 31.87
CA GLU A 108 -16.02 -4.62 32.14
C GLU A 108 -15.29 -5.04 30.85
N VAL A 109 -15.96 -5.05 29.70
CA VAL A 109 -15.32 -5.32 28.39
C VAL A 109 -14.39 -4.17 27.99
N ALA A 110 -14.75 -2.93 28.31
CA ALA A 110 -13.87 -1.77 28.17
C ALA A 110 -12.59 -1.84 29.04
N LYS A 111 -12.57 -2.70 30.06
CA LYS A 111 -11.39 -2.97 30.89
C LYS A 111 -10.58 -4.18 30.43
N LEU A 112 -11.05 -4.93 29.43
CA LEU A 112 -10.32 -6.08 28.91
C LEU A 112 -9.09 -5.58 28.15
N GLU A 113 -7.93 -6.06 28.60
CA GLU A 113 -6.68 -5.76 27.94
C GLU A 113 -6.33 -6.88 26.96
N MET A 114 -5.98 -6.49 25.75
CA MET A 114 -5.58 -7.43 24.71
C MET A 114 -4.28 -8.13 25.09
N ARG A 115 -4.31 -9.47 25.07
CA ARG A 115 -3.17 -10.31 25.43
C ARG A 115 -2.99 -11.46 24.43
N PRO A 116 -1.84 -11.54 23.74
CA PRO A 116 -1.52 -12.68 22.90
C PRO A 116 -1.38 -13.97 23.75
N ARG A 117 -1.79 -15.11 23.19
CA ARG A 117 -1.51 -16.42 23.81
C ARG A 117 0.01 -16.65 23.89
N LYS A 118 0.46 -17.58 24.74
CA LYS A 118 1.88 -17.98 24.80
C LYS A 118 2.35 -18.43 23.41
N LYS A 119 3.48 -17.88 22.95
CA LYS A 119 3.99 -18.05 21.57
C LYS A 119 2.96 -17.68 20.50
N GLY A 120 2.05 -16.77 20.81
CA GLY A 120 1.04 -16.25 19.90
C GLY A 120 1.33 -14.82 19.52
N ILE A 121 0.95 -14.46 18.30
CA ILE A 121 1.00 -13.09 17.80
C ILE A 121 -0.40 -12.62 17.45
N LEU A 122 -0.71 -11.39 17.84
CA LEU A 122 -1.87 -10.64 17.35
C LEU A 122 -1.39 -9.56 16.39
N TYR A 123 -1.73 -9.62 15.10
CA TYR A 123 -1.16 -8.71 14.10
C TYR A 123 -2.20 -7.82 13.43
N SER A 124 -1.80 -6.59 13.11
CA SER A 124 -2.47 -5.66 12.22
C SER A 124 -1.67 -5.55 10.92
N ASN A 125 -2.01 -4.63 10.04
CA ASN A 125 -1.32 -4.41 8.76
C ASN A 125 0.14 -3.95 8.95
N PHE A 126 0.45 -3.09 9.93
CA PHE A 126 1.79 -2.50 10.10
C PHE A 126 2.55 -2.93 11.35
N TYR A 127 1.89 -3.62 12.26
CA TYR A 127 2.46 -3.98 13.55
C TYR A 127 1.82 -5.25 14.09
N PHE A 128 2.44 -5.80 15.12
CA PHE A 128 1.89 -6.90 15.88
C PHE A 128 2.16 -6.76 17.38
N PHE A 129 1.42 -7.55 18.15
CA PHE A 129 1.58 -7.68 19.59
C PHE A 129 2.08 -9.08 19.94
N ILE A 130 3.06 -9.13 20.84
CA ILE A 130 3.68 -10.36 21.34
C ILE A 130 3.97 -10.23 22.83
N ASN A 131 3.92 -11.33 23.58
CA ASN A 131 4.38 -11.31 24.96
C ASN A 131 5.91 -11.08 24.99
N LYS A 132 6.38 -10.24 25.92
CA LYS A 132 7.79 -9.94 26.13
C LYS A 132 8.67 -11.19 26.25
N ASN A 133 8.16 -12.22 26.94
CA ASN A 133 8.89 -13.48 27.17
C ASN A 133 8.95 -14.38 25.93
N ASP A 134 8.10 -14.14 24.93
CA ASP A 134 8.09 -14.88 23.66
C ASP A 134 8.96 -14.17 22.59
N PHE A 135 9.58 -13.04 22.93
CA PHE A 135 10.50 -12.33 22.04
C PHE A 135 11.86 -13.06 22.00
N PRO A 136 12.44 -13.33 20.82
CA PRO A 136 13.54 -14.29 20.68
C PRO A 136 14.93 -13.73 21.04
N CYS A 137 15.06 -12.42 21.27
CA CYS A 137 16.35 -11.72 21.42
C CYS A 137 16.22 -10.59 22.47
N SER A 138 17.29 -10.31 23.22
CA SER A 138 17.28 -9.22 24.22
C SER A 138 17.47 -7.82 23.62
N CYS A 139 17.76 -7.69 22.32
CA CYS A 139 18.06 -6.40 21.69
C CYS A 139 16.88 -5.42 21.76
N PHE A 140 15.65 -5.93 21.73
CA PHE A 140 14.44 -5.14 21.93
C PHE A 140 14.24 -4.67 23.38
N GLN A 141 14.98 -5.23 24.35
CA GLN A 141 14.95 -4.79 25.74
C GLN A 141 15.93 -3.63 25.98
N THR A 142 17.06 -3.61 25.26
CA THR A 142 18.14 -2.62 25.41
C THR A 142 17.94 -1.35 24.58
N GLU A 143 17.33 -1.43 23.40
CA GLU A 143 17.06 -0.26 22.54
C GLU A 143 15.90 0.63 23.05
N ASN A 144 15.16 0.20 24.07
CA ASN A 144 14.09 0.97 24.73
C ASN A 144 14.56 2.27 25.42
N LYS A 145 15.88 2.52 25.50
CA LYS A 145 16.39 3.78 26.07
C LYS A 145 16.51 4.91 25.05
N ASN A 146 16.62 4.61 23.74
CA ASN A 146 16.99 5.61 22.73
C ASN A 146 16.13 5.54 21.44
N ASN A 147 14.82 5.85 21.54
CA ASN A 147 13.93 6.13 20.40
C ASN A 147 13.31 4.94 19.65
N ILE A 148 12.76 3.96 20.35
CA ILE A 148 11.74 3.07 19.77
C ILE A 148 10.44 3.31 20.51
N ASN A 149 9.40 3.78 19.79
CA ASN A 149 8.02 3.87 20.29
C ASN A 149 7.44 2.46 20.49
N VAL A 150 8.03 1.67 21.38
CA VAL A 150 7.42 0.45 21.90
C VAL A 150 6.40 0.91 22.92
N PHE A 151 5.12 0.88 22.55
CA PHE A 151 4.06 0.94 23.55
C PHE A 151 4.18 -0.30 24.43
N THR A 152 4.82 -0.13 25.57
CA THR A 152 4.74 -1.08 26.67
C THR A 152 3.52 -0.66 27.48
N ASN A 153 2.44 -1.42 27.40
CA ASN A 153 1.49 -1.37 28.49
C ASN A 153 2.20 -2.02 29.68
N THR A 154 2.73 -1.19 30.58
CA THR A 154 3.59 -1.59 31.70
C THR A 154 2.88 -2.55 32.66
N GLN A 155 1.56 -2.66 32.57
CA GLN A 155 0.77 -3.60 33.37
C GLN A 155 0.80 -5.04 32.82
N ASN A 156 1.13 -5.27 31.54
CA ASN A 156 0.85 -6.57 30.89
C ASN A 156 2.00 -7.30 30.19
N ASN A 157 3.24 -6.80 30.20
CA ASN A 157 4.37 -7.47 29.56
C ASN A 157 4.12 -7.84 28.08
N VAL A 158 3.37 -7.02 27.34
CA VAL A 158 3.14 -7.17 25.88
C VAL A 158 3.88 -6.07 25.14
N TYR A 159 4.57 -6.44 24.06
CA TYR A 159 5.21 -5.51 23.14
C TYR A 159 4.36 -5.27 21.90
N LYS A 160 4.17 -4.01 21.54
CA LYS A 160 3.78 -3.59 20.19
C LYS A 160 5.03 -3.42 19.35
N VAL A 161 5.11 -4.15 18.23
CA VAL A 161 6.27 -4.21 17.35
C VAL A 161 5.82 -3.87 15.94
N PHE A 162 6.39 -2.84 15.35
CA PHE A 162 6.13 -2.49 13.96
C PHE A 162 6.96 -3.39 13.04
N PHE A 163 6.40 -3.70 11.87
CA PHE A 163 7.04 -4.61 10.92
C PHE A 163 8.40 -4.13 10.40
N ASN A 164 8.61 -2.81 10.27
CA ASN A 164 9.91 -2.24 9.92
C ASN A 164 11.01 -2.40 11.01
N GLN A 165 10.63 -2.84 12.23
CA GLN A 165 11.56 -3.07 13.34
C GLN A 165 12.08 -4.50 13.37
N ILE A 166 11.52 -5.39 12.55
CA ILE A 166 11.94 -6.77 12.41
C ILE A 166 12.33 -7.04 10.95
N SER A 167 12.75 -8.28 10.67
CA SER A 167 13.00 -8.76 9.31
C SER A 167 11.84 -9.63 8.86
N LEU A 168 11.29 -9.28 7.70
CA LEU A 168 10.18 -9.95 7.03
C LEU A 168 10.63 -10.45 5.66
N ASN A 169 9.94 -11.48 5.17
CA ASN A 169 10.04 -11.96 3.78
C ASN A 169 9.20 -11.13 2.79
N ILE A 170 8.43 -10.15 3.27
CA ILE A 170 7.57 -9.27 2.48
C ILE A 170 8.17 -7.86 2.49
N SER A 171 8.09 -7.17 1.35
CA SER A 171 8.58 -5.80 1.22
C SER A 171 7.63 -4.78 1.87
N ASP A 172 8.17 -3.64 2.33
CA ASP A 172 7.35 -2.55 2.86
C ASP A 172 6.33 -2.01 1.83
N ASN A 173 6.68 -2.00 0.54
CA ASN A 173 5.76 -1.62 -0.55
C ASN A 173 4.55 -2.54 -0.61
N THR A 174 4.78 -3.85 -0.64
CA THR A 174 3.72 -4.86 -0.69
C THR A 174 2.81 -4.77 0.53
N LEU A 175 3.39 -4.52 1.71
CA LEU A 175 2.64 -4.35 2.95
C LEU A 175 1.73 -3.10 2.92
N ILE A 176 2.24 -1.99 2.39
CA ILE A 176 1.46 -0.76 2.19
C ILE A 176 0.36 -0.96 1.14
N PHE A 177 0.67 -1.65 0.04
CA PHE A 177 -0.31 -1.98 -1.00
C PHE A 177 -1.48 -2.78 -0.44
N ILE A 178 -1.19 -3.87 0.28
CA ILE A 178 -2.22 -4.71 0.92
C ILE A 178 -3.07 -3.88 1.90
N PHE A 179 -2.41 -3.06 2.73
CA PHE A 179 -3.12 -2.18 3.65
C PHE A 179 -4.11 -1.26 2.93
N PHE A 180 -3.68 -0.53 1.91
CA PHE A 180 -4.57 0.41 1.22
C PHE A 180 -5.67 -0.31 0.45
N LYS A 181 -5.37 -1.47 -0.15
CA LYS A 181 -6.37 -2.30 -0.85
C LYS A 181 -7.50 -2.69 0.08
N GLU A 182 -7.19 -3.10 1.31
CA GLU A 182 -8.20 -3.47 2.31
C GLU A 182 -8.89 -2.26 2.93
N TYR A 183 -8.12 -1.19 3.22
CA TYR A 183 -8.64 0.03 3.84
C TYR A 183 -9.69 0.70 2.96
N PHE A 184 -9.44 0.80 1.65
CA PHE A 184 -10.34 1.46 0.70
C PHE A 184 -11.59 0.66 0.32
N LEU A 185 -11.76 -0.57 0.82
CA LEU A 185 -13.02 -1.30 0.70
C LEU A 185 -14.16 -0.60 1.47
N ASN A 186 -13.83 0.05 2.58
CA ASN A 186 -14.80 0.65 3.50
C ASN A 186 -14.58 2.15 3.73
N ASN A 187 -13.47 2.71 3.27
CA ASN A 187 -13.09 4.11 3.47
C ASN A 187 -12.77 4.74 2.12
N ASN A 188 -13.01 6.04 1.96
CA ASN A 188 -12.75 6.74 0.69
C ASN A 188 -11.46 7.55 0.70
N GLU A 189 -10.97 7.89 1.89
CA GLU A 189 -9.81 8.76 2.11
C GLU A 189 -9.02 8.29 3.33
N PHE A 190 -7.71 8.45 3.28
CA PHE A 190 -6.80 8.12 4.37
C PHE A 190 -5.98 9.36 4.73
N ILE A 191 -5.99 9.73 6.00
CA ILE A 191 -5.27 10.90 6.52
C ILE A 191 -4.08 10.45 7.35
N PHE A 192 -2.89 10.92 7.01
CA PHE A 192 -1.67 10.66 7.78
C PHE A 192 -0.83 11.94 7.94
N GLN A 193 0.09 11.94 8.90
CA GLN A 193 0.96 13.09 9.16
C GLN A 193 2.42 12.75 8.87
N HIS A 194 3.10 13.65 8.16
CA HIS A 194 4.53 13.61 7.91
C HIS A 194 5.12 15.02 8.09
N GLU A 195 6.19 15.16 8.87
CA GLU A 195 6.83 16.46 9.17
C GLU A 195 5.86 17.54 9.69
N ASN A 196 4.90 17.13 10.54
CA ASN A 196 3.80 17.95 11.09
C ASN A 196 2.77 18.46 10.08
N ILE A 197 2.88 18.05 8.80
CA ILE A 197 1.89 18.35 7.76
C ILE A 197 0.98 17.14 7.62
N ASN A 198 -0.33 17.39 7.55
CA ASN A 198 -1.30 16.34 7.29
C ASN A 198 -1.49 16.20 5.79
N TYR A 199 -1.55 14.95 5.36
CA TYR A 199 -1.74 14.58 3.98
C TYR A 199 -2.95 13.68 3.85
N GLU A 200 -3.64 13.86 2.73
CA GLU A 200 -4.82 13.09 2.36
C GLU A 200 -4.49 12.24 1.14
N ILE A 201 -4.77 10.94 1.25
CA ILE A 201 -4.75 10.00 0.14
C ILE A 201 -6.19 9.63 -0.18
N LYS A 202 -6.60 9.89 -1.42
CA LYS A 202 -7.92 9.53 -1.94
C LYS A 202 -7.81 8.37 -2.91
N TYR A 203 -8.67 7.37 -2.76
CA TYR A 203 -8.77 6.27 -3.70
C TYR A 203 -9.43 6.71 -5.01
N PHE A 204 -8.89 6.25 -6.15
CA PHE A 204 -9.58 6.33 -7.43
C PHE A 204 -9.92 4.94 -7.96
N GLU A 205 -8.93 4.06 -8.12
CA GLU A 205 -9.13 2.79 -8.83
C GLU A 205 -7.96 1.80 -8.63
N ASP A 206 -8.26 0.51 -8.70
CA ASP A 206 -7.27 -0.55 -8.90
C ASP A 206 -6.91 -0.66 -10.39
N ILE A 207 -5.62 -0.69 -10.70
CA ILE A 207 -5.08 -0.71 -12.06
C ILE A 207 -3.88 -1.66 -12.17
N LEU A 208 -3.43 -1.89 -13.41
CA LEU A 208 -2.13 -2.47 -13.67
C LEU A 208 -1.17 -1.38 -14.16
N ILE A 209 0.08 -1.42 -13.71
CA ILE A 209 1.10 -0.43 -14.05
C ILE A 209 2.40 -1.11 -14.48
N TYR A 210 3.11 -0.50 -15.42
CA TYR A 210 4.51 -0.81 -15.70
C TYR A 210 5.34 0.47 -15.65
N GLU A 211 6.40 0.45 -14.84
CA GLU A 211 7.36 1.55 -14.70
C GLU A 211 8.66 1.10 -15.36
N GLY A 212 9.12 1.87 -16.35
CA GLY A 212 10.29 1.50 -17.13
C GLY A 212 10.85 2.64 -17.96
N GLN A 213 12.00 2.38 -18.57
CA GLN A 213 12.61 3.26 -19.56
C GLN A 213 11.81 3.25 -20.87
N TYR A 214 11.98 4.32 -21.67
CA TYR A 214 11.34 4.46 -22.98
C TYR A 214 11.47 3.20 -23.85
N ILE A 215 12.70 2.65 -23.96
CA ILE A 215 12.99 1.48 -24.81
C ILE A 215 12.24 0.24 -24.33
N GLU A 216 12.09 0.09 -23.02
CA GLU A 216 11.39 -1.05 -22.42
C GLU A 216 9.90 -0.98 -22.74
N ILE A 217 9.27 0.19 -22.55
CA ILE A 217 7.85 0.40 -22.89
C ILE A 217 7.63 0.22 -24.39
N GLU A 218 8.51 0.77 -25.24
CA GLU A 218 8.46 0.61 -26.69
C GLU A 218 8.46 -0.87 -27.07
N SER A 219 9.34 -1.66 -26.46
CA SER A 219 9.49 -3.09 -26.74
C SER A 219 8.24 -3.91 -26.46
N LEU A 220 7.37 -3.45 -25.55
CA LEU A 220 6.11 -4.13 -25.25
C LEU A 220 5.25 -4.15 -26.50
N PHE A 221 5.14 -3.03 -27.22
CA PHE A 221 4.21 -2.85 -28.35
C PHE A 221 4.76 -3.29 -29.72
N LYS A 222 5.97 -3.86 -29.80
CA LYS A 222 6.57 -4.28 -31.08
C LYS A 222 5.96 -5.52 -31.70
N GLU A 223 5.29 -6.35 -30.89
CA GLU A 223 4.76 -7.64 -31.33
C GLU A 223 3.24 -7.64 -31.33
N GLU A 224 2.64 -8.44 -32.22
CA GLU A 224 1.19 -8.58 -32.28
C GLU A 224 0.59 -9.04 -30.94
N GLU A 225 1.32 -9.82 -30.14
CA GLU A 225 0.89 -10.34 -28.84
C GLU A 225 1.38 -9.52 -27.63
N TYR A 226 1.60 -8.21 -27.78
CA TYR A 226 2.07 -7.35 -26.68
C TYR A 226 1.29 -7.51 -25.37
N GLN A 227 0.00 -7.83 -25.43
CA GLN A 227 -0.85 -8.01 -24.25
C GLN A 227 -0.42 -9.18 -23.36
N ASN A 228 0.09 -10.28 -23.93
CA ASN A 228 0.64 -11.41 -23.17
C ASN A 228 1.92 -10.98 -22.43
N LYS A 229 2.69 -10.04 -23.00
CA LYS A 229 3.86 -9.46 -22.32
C LYS A 229 3.45 -8.54 -21.19
N LEU A 230 2.42 -7.71 -21.41
CA LEU A 230 1.89 -6.80 -20.38
C LEU A 230 1.48 -7.57 -19.12
N GLU A 231 0.83 -8.71 -19.28
CA GLU A 231 0.46 -9.57 -18.15
C GLU A 231 1.66 -9.96 -17.30
N ASN A 232 2.81 -10.26 -17.91
CA ASN A 232 3.99 -10.70 -17.17
C ASN A 232 4.76 -9.55 -16.51
N VAL A 233 4.78 -8.36 -17.13
CA VAL A 233 5.62 -7.25 -16.65
C VAL A 233 4.88 -6.26 -15.77
N CYS A 234 3.57 -6.08 -15.95
CA CYS A 234 2.81 -5.12 -15.18
C CYS A 234 2.63 -5.60 -13.74
N LYS A 235 2.59 -4.67 -12.80
CA LYS A 235 2.28 -4.92 -11.40
C LYS A 235 0.89 -4.40 -11.08
N LYS A 236 0.27 -4.95 -10.04
CA LYS A 236 -0.94 -4.34 -9.47
C LYS A 236 -0.57 -3.00 -8.84
N ALA A 237 -1.47 -2.04 -8.97
CA ALA A 237 -1.33 -0.76 -8.31
C ALA A 237 -2.69 -0.17 -7.95
N ILE A 238 -2.69 0.70 -6.96
CA ILE A 238 -3.81 1.53 -6.59
C ILE A 238 -3.52 2.93 -7.10
N LYS A 239 -4.38 3.43 -7.98
CA LYS A 239 -4.38 4.83 -8.41
C LYS A 239 -4.97 5.68 -7.30
N ILE A 240 -4.17 6.64 -6.85
CA ILE A 240 -4.53 7.53 -5.74
C ILE A 240 -4.39 9.00 -6.12
N GLY A 241 -5.16 9.83 -5.44
CA GLY A 241 -4.93 11.26 -5.34
C GLY A 241 -4.22 11.57 -4.03
N PHE A 242 -3.24 12.45 -4.06
CA PHE A 242 -2.49 12.86 -2.87
C PHE A 242 -2.32 14.38 -2.82
N LYS A 243 -2.59 14.96 -1.65
CA LYS A 243 -2.41 16.40 -1.38
C LYS A 243 -2.21 16.67 0.11
N GLU A 244 -1.74 17.88 0.43
CA GLU A 244 -1.83 18.42 1.78
C GLU A 244 -3.29 18.68 2.17
N SER A 245 -3.62 18.51 3.45
CA SER A 245 -4.98 18.63 3.97
C SER A 245 -4.98 19.21 5.37
N ASP A 246 -6.03 19.94 5.72
CA ASP A 246 -6.25 20.45 7.09
C ASP A 246 -6.98 19.42 7.98
N MET A 247 -7.35 18.25 7.42
CA MET A 247 -8.04 17.20 8.16
C MET A 247 -7.17 16.61 9.28
N ILE A 248 -7.82 16.19 10.37
CA ILE A 248 -7.15 15.64 11.54
C ILE A 248 -6.87 14.15 11.33
N VAL A 249 -5.67 13.71 11.66
CA VAL A 249 -5.32 12.27 11.68
C VAL A 249 -6.10 11.55 12.78
N THR A 250 -6.98 10.64 12.37
CA THR A 250 -7.77 9.76 13.24
C THR A 250 -7.01 8.49 13.66
N HIS A 251 -6.03 8.04 12.86
CA HIS A 251 -5.33 6.76 13.03
C HIS A 251 -3.91 6.87 13.63
N LYS A 252 -3.72 7.70 14.67
CA LYS A 252 -2.37 8.05 15.20
C LYS A 252 -1.53 6.85 15.66
N ASN A 253 -2.15 5.74 16.00
CA ASN A 253 -1.46 4.54 16.50
C ASN A 253 -1.24 3.48 15.43
N LEU A 254 -1.82 3.61 14.23
CA LEU A 254 -1.73 2.60 13.19
C LEU A 254 -0.33 2.53 12.58
N LEU A 255 0.22 3.71 12.28
CA LEU A 255 1.51 3.89 11.63
C LEU A 255 2.53 4.41 12.62
N ASN A 256 3.80 4.07 12.41
CA ASN A 256 4.90 4.79 13.02
C ASN A 256 5.46 5.82 12.03
N ILE A 257 6.40 6.65 12.51
CA ILE A 257 7.05 7.70 11.72
C ILE A 257 7.70 7.12 10.45
N PHE A 258 8.25 5.90 10.52
CA PHE A 258 8.85 5.24 9.36
C PHE A 258 7.80 5.01 8.26
N PHE A 259 6.68 4.37 8.57
CA PHE A 259 5.65 4.10 7.56
C PHE A 259 4.98 5.37 7.05
N CYS A 260 4.75 6.39 7.90
CA CYS A 260 4.27 7.69 7.42
C CYS A 260 5.22 8.31 6.38
N LYS A 261 6.53 8.32 6.68
CA LYS A 261 7.55 8.81 5.74
C LYS A 261 7.61 7.97 4.47
N TYR A 262 7.50 6.65 4.61
CA TYR A 262 7.58 5.74 3.48
C TYR A 262 6.38 5.90 2.53
N ILE A 263 5.17 6.01 3.07
CA ILE A 263 3.94 6.30 2.31
C ILE A 263 4.07 7.65 1.58
N TYR A 264 4.53 8.70 2.27
CA TYR A 264 4.80 10.00 1.65
C TYR A 264 5.76 9.88 0.46
N ASN A 265 6.88 9.18 0.64
CA ASN A 265 7.87 8.99 -0.41
C ASN A 265 7.29 8.21 -1.61
N ILE A 266 6.46 7.18 -1.39
CA ILE A 266 5.74 6.48 -2.48
C ILE A 266 4.89 7.50 -3.25
N CYS A 267 4.06 8.27 -2.55
CA CYS A 267 3.13 9.22 -3.16
C CYS A 267 3.87 10.26 -4.02
N VAL A 268 4.99 10.81 -3.53
CA VAL A 268 5.77 11.81 -4.26
C VAL A 268 6.55 11.19 -5.42
N SER A 269 7.29 10.10 -5.18
CA SER A 269 8.17 9.51 -6.20
C SER A 269 7.42 8.90 -7.39
N LYS A 270 6.20 8.44 -7.16
CA LYS A 270 5.32 7.86 -8.20
C LYS A 270 4.27 8.83 -8.73
N SER A 271 4.41 10.11 -8.39
CA SER A 271 3.51 11.13 -8.91
C SER A 271 3.67 11.30 -10.42
N ILE A 272 2.56 11.47 -11.11
CA ILE A 272 2.51 11.82 -12.53
C ILE A 272 2.13 13.29 -12.68
N PRO A 273 2.49 13.96 -13.79
CA PRO A 273 2.30 15.40 -13.97
C PRO A 273 0.84 15.74 -14.33
N ILE A 274 -0.11 15.24 -13.53
CA ILE A 274 -1.56 15.33 -13.71
C ILE A 274 -2.19 15.68 -12.37
N LYS A 275 -3.22 16.52 -12.41
CA LYS A 275 -4.11 16.74 -11.28
C LYS A 275 -5.55 16.36 -11.60
N ILE A 276 -6.21 15.71 -10.66
CA ILE A 276 -7.67 15.45 -10.72
C ILE A 276 -8.27 15.99 -9.43
N MET A 277 -9.24 16.91 -9.54
CA MET A 277 -9.88 17.55 -8.37
C MET A 277 -8.85 18.14 -7.39
N ASP A 278 -7.80 18.79 -7.90
CA ASP A 278 -6.66 19.35 -7.17
C ASP A 278 -5.72 18.34 -6.47
N TYR A 279 -5.98 17.03 -6.57
CA TYR A 279 -5.05 16.00 -6.09
C TYR A 279 -3.95 15.76 -7.12
N ASN A 280 -2.70 15.63 -6.66
CA ASN A 280 -1.64 15.06 -7.48
C ASN A 280 -1.91 13.57 -7.64
N ILE A 281 -1.86 13.06 -8.86
CA ILE A 281 -2.08 11.64 -9.11
C ILE A 281 -0.79 10.86 -8.87
N SER A 282 -0.91 9.74 -8.16
CA SER A 282 0.19 8.83 -7.87
C SER A 282 -0.30 7.39 -7.81
N PHE A 283 0.64 6.46 -7.61
CA PHE A 283 0.39 5.03 -7.60
C PHE A 283 1.01 4.36 -6.39
N ILE A 284 0.26 3.49 -5.73
CA ILE A 284 0.78 2.56 -4.72
C ILE A 284 0.88 1.19 -5.38
N THR A 285 2.08 0.65 -5.50
CA THR A 285 2.35 -0.59 -6.25
C THR A 285 2.62 -1.77 -5.33
N GLU A 286 2.19 -2.96 -5.74
CA GLU A 286 2.50 -4.25 -5.10
C GLU A 286 4.00 -4.59 -5.08
#